data_AF-A0A0N5CDS7-F1
#
_entry.id   AF-A0A0N5CDS7-F1
#
_cell.length_a   1.000
_cell.length_b   1.000
_cell.length_c   1.000
_cell.angle_alpha   90.00
_cell.angle_beta   90.00
_cell.angle_gamma   90.00
#
_symmetry.space_group_name_H-M   'P 1'
#
loop_
_entity.id
_entity.type
_entity.pdbx_description
1 polymer ?
#
loop_
_entity_poly.entity_id
_entity_poly.type
_entity_poly.pdbx_seq_one_letter_code
_entity_poly.pdbx_strand_id
1 'polypeptide(L)'
;MSGIIFHNSKTLNDVICQLNEKINNLSEDKEYIENASNYYRLEYKEILVYLKDVIQKQTLEIERLEEVMKNEKKKYESSLREVEINGQKMLEKVVADNEKIKLENLLMKTQQNAYKHMKLEMEGLYERIEEMKKVLDEKNEKISKKELKEREVAVITSDKVKKEMEIEYAEKIAKIKEELQVQNMAELCASNEMGRKLKDEIKNKKLEIDVLKDDVKNLHERIEELEGTIENYEKEREKMKNQLTRVGLHTEKSIKEYKKMIEDSEKSKAKEIQKREKIIAELKKENGNTKRELHKESKKLAEMMEEVVKEKTIREQTVEAHKTQNQMLKDLKTFLNLTLGDTTDQEYINTIFCENRIAIFAKLALLVQNIPQLDFK
;
A
#
# COMPACT_ATOMS: atom_id res chain seq x y z
N MET A 1 44.22 -80.43 -56.93
CA MET A 1 44.26 -78.96 -56.73
C MET A 1 43.02 -78.41 -56.00
N SER A 2 42.32 -79.21 -55.20
CA SER A 2 40.98 -78.84 -54.69
C SER A 2 40.97 -78.31 -53.25
N GLY A 3 42.08 -78.37 -52.51
CA GLY A 3 42.12 -78.05 -51.07
C GLY A 3 42.45 -76.59 -50.72
N ILE A 4 43.11 -75.85 -51.61
CA ILE A 4 43.55 -74.46 -51.36
C ILE A 4 42.39 -73.47 -51.55
N ILE A 5 41.42 -73.81 -52.41
CA ILE A 5 40.24 -72.98 -52.68
C ILE A 5 39.24 -73.04 -51.50
N PHE A 6 39.14 -74.17 -50.79
CA PHE A 6 38.20 -74.37 -49.67
C PHE A 6 38.64 -73.76 -48.34
N HIS A 7 39.94 -73.50 -48.11
CA HIS A 7 40.41 -72.87 -46.88
C HIS A 7 40.20 -71.35 -46.91
N ASN A 8 40.45 -70.70 -48.05
CA ASN A 8 40.17 -69.28 -48.23
C ASN A 8 38.68 -68.94 -48.15
N SER A 9 37.79 -69.85 -48.58
CA SER A 9 36.34 -69.61 -48.46
C SER A 9 35.84 -69.64 -47.01
N LYS A 10 36.49 -70.40 -46.13
CA LYS A 10 36.12 -70.53 -44.72
C LYS A 10 36.54 -69.28 -43.92
N THR A 11 37.75 -68.77 -44.16
CA THR A 11 38.23 -67.52 -43.55
C THR A 11 37.45 -66.31 -44.05
N LEU A 12 37.09 -66.29 -45.35
CA LEU A 12 36.23 -65.26 -45.92
C LEU A 12 34.84 -65.28 -45.29
N ASN A 13 34.26 -66.47 -45.07
CA ASN A 13 32.97 -66.61 -44.39
C ASN A 13 33.00 -66.11 -42.94
N ASP A 14 34.05 -66.38 -42.18
CA ASP A 14 34.16 -65.88 -40.80
C ASP A 14 34.25 -64.34 -40.76
N VAL A 15 34.97 -63.73 -41.70
CA VAL A 15 35.03 -62.27 -41.85
C VAL A 15 33.66 -61.69 -42.25
N ILE A 16 32.93 -62.37 -43.14
CA ILE A 16 31.57 -61.98 -43.53
C ILE A 16 30.60 -62.08 -42.34
N CYS A 17 30.70 -63.14 -41.52
CA CYS A 17 29.89 -63.28 -40.32
C CYS A 17 30.18 -62.17 -39.30
N GLN A 18 31.45 -61.85 -39.04
CA GLN A 18 31.83 -60.74 -38.15
C GLN A 18 31.36 -59.38 -38.67
N LEU A 19 31.44 -59.16 -39.99
CA LEU A 19 30.90 -57.95 -40.63
C LEU A 19 29.39 -57.88 -40.48
N ASN A 20 28.67 -58.98 -40.67
CA ASN A 20 27.22 -59.04 -40.50
C ASN A 20 26.80 -58.80 -39.05
N GLU A 21 27.49 -59.36 -38.06
CA GLU A 21 27.25 -59.04 -36.65
C GLU A 21 27.47 -57.55 -36.36
N LYS A 22 28.54 -56.97 -36.91
CA LYS A 22 28.85 -55.55 -36.72
C LYS A 22 27.84 -54.64 -37.41
N ILE A 23 27.34 -55.02 -38.59
CA ILE A 23 26.27 -54.33 -39.31
C ILE A 23 24.96 -54.40 -38.51
N ASN A 24 24.62 -55.57 -37.96
CA ASN A 24 23.43 -55.72 -37.11
C ASN A 24 23.52 -54.86 -35.85
N ASN A 25 24.64 -54.90 -35.13
CA ASN A 25 24.84 -54.07 -33.94
C ASN A 25 24.73 -52.57 -34.27
N LEU A 26 25.33 -52.12 -35.38
CA LEU A 26 25.21 -50.73 -35.84
C LEU A 26 23.78 -50.37 -36.26
N SER A 27 23.01 -51.33 -36.78
CA SER A 27 21.61 -51.13 -37.13
C SER A 27 20.73 -50.99 -35.88
N GLU A 28 20.98 -51.79 -34.85
CA GLU A 28 20.32 -51.70 -33.55
C GLU A 28 20.66 -50.38 -32.83
N ASP A 29 21.94 -49.98 -32.83
CA ASP A 29 22.37 -48.68 -32.28
C ASP A 29 21.71 -47.50 -33.00
N LYS A 30 21.58 -47.58 -34.33
CA LYS A 30 20.89 -46.56 -35.12
C LYS A 30 19.42 -46.46 -34.71
N GLU A 31 18.73 -47.59 -34.59
CA GLU A 31 17.32 -47.63 -34.17
C GLU A 31 17.14 -47.09 -32.75
N TYR A 32 18.05 -47.43 -31.84
CA TYR A 32 18.06 -46.87 -30.49
C TYR A 32 18.24 -45.34 -30.49
N ILE A 33 19.21 -44.82 -31.25
CA ILE A 33 19.45 -43.37 -31.38
C ILE A 33 18.24 -42.66 -32.00
N GLU A 34 17.61 -43.26 -33.01
CA GLU A 34 16.44 -42.71 -33.67
C GLU A 34 15.23 -42.64 -32.71
N ASN A 35 15.02 -43.68 -31.92
CA ASN A 35 14.00 -43.71 -30.86
C ASN A 35 14.26 -42.69 -29.75
N ALA A 36 15.51 -42.58 -29.27
CA ALA A 36 15.90 -41.58 -28.27
C ALA A 36 15.71 -40.16 -28.81
N SER A 37 16.10 -39.90 -30.06
CA SER A 37 15.90 -38.61 -30.73
C SER A 37 14.42 -38.25 -30.85
N ASN A 38 13.57 -39.22 -31.22
CA ASN A 38 12.12 -39.02 -31.29
C ASN A 38 11.50 -38.75 -29.92
N TYR A 39 11.94 -39.46 -28.87
CA TYR A 39 11.52 -39.23 -27.49
C TYR A 39 11.81 -37.78 -27.06
N TYR A 40 13.07 -37.34 -27.17
CA TYR A 40 13.45 -35.98 -26.79
C TYR A 40 12.71 -34.93 -27.62
N ARG A 41 12.49 -35.17 -28.92
CA ARG A 41 11.72 -34.27 -29.78
C ARG A 41 10.28 -34.10 -29.30
N LEU A 42 9.65 -35.16 -28.80
CA LEU A 42 8.30 -35.10 -28.22
C LEU A 42 8.29 -34.30 -26.92
N GLU A 43 9.24 -34.59 -26.04
CA GLU A 43 9.38 -33.92 -24.74
C GLU A 43 9.63 -32.40 -24.93
N TYR A 44 10.53 -32.02 -25.85
CA TYR A 44 10.74 -30.62 -26.21
C TYR A 44 9.47 -29.94 -26.75
N LYS A 45 8.68 -30.65 -27.54
CA LYS A 45 7.42 -30.12 -28.08
C LYS A 45 6.42 -29.84 -26.95
N GLU A 46 6.30 -30.74 -25.97
CA GLU A 46 5.41 -30.56 -24.81
C GLU A 46 5.85 -29.36 -23.95
N ILE A 47 7.16 -29.23 -23.69
CA ILE A 47 7.72 -28.09 -22.97
C ILE A 47 7.40 -26.78 -23.69
N LEU A 48 7.57 -26.73 -25.02
CA LEU A 48 7.26 -25.52 -25.81
C LEU A 48 5.78 -25.16 -25.77
N VAL A 49 4.88 -26.15 -25.82
CA VAL A 49 3.43 -25.91 -25.71
C VAL A 49 3.07 -25.38 -24.32
N TYR A 50 3.64 -25.97 -23.27
CA TYR A 50 3.43 -25.51 -21.91
C TYR A 50 3.92 -24.07 -21.71
N LEU A 51 5.15 -23.76 -22.14
CA LEU A 51 5.71 -22.42 -22.05
C LEU A 51 4.88 -21.39 -22.80
N LYS A 52 4.37 -21.76 -23.99
CA LYS A 52 3.48 -20.88 -24.76
C LYS A 52 2.19 -20.57 -23.98
N ASP A 53 1.55 -21.57 -23.39
CA ASP A 53 0.31 -21.38 -22.61
C ASP A 53 0.56 -20.52 -21.35
N VAL A 54 1.69 -20.75 -20.66
CA VAL A 54 2.08 -19.93 -19.49
C VAL A 54 2.32 -18.48 -19.88
N ILE A 55 3.10 -18.23 -20.95
CA ILE A 55 3.37 -16.88 -21.44
C ILE A 55 2.06 -16.17 -21.81
N GLN A 56 1.14 -16.88 -22.48
CA GLN A 56 -0.13 -16.31 -22.92
C GLN A 56 -1.02 -15.95 -21.73
N LYS A 57 -1.11 -16.82 -20.72
CA LYS A 57 -1.82 -16.53 -19.46
C LYS A 57 -1.22 -15.36 -18.69
N GLN A 58 0.11 -15.30 -18.60
CA GLN A 58 0.81 -14.20 -17.93
C GLN A 58 0.63 -12.87 -18.67
N THR A 59 0.63 -12.88 -20.00
CA THR A 59 0.40 -11.68 -20.82
C THR A 59 -1.00 -11.09 -20.56
N LEU A 60 -2.03 -11.94 -20.54
CA LEU A 60 -3.40 -11.50 -20.26
C LEU A 60 -3.57 -10.93 -18.84
N GLU A 61 -2.90 -11.52 -17.84
CA GLU A 61 -2.96 -11.00 -16.47
C GLU A 61 -2.21 -9.67 -16.34
N ILE A 62 -1.10 -9.47 -17.07
CA ILE A 62 -0.40 -8.19 -17.12
C ILE A 62 -1.32 -7.10 -17.71
N GLU A 63 -1.97 -7.36 -18.84
CA GLU A 63 -2.90 -6.40 -19.47
C GLU A 63 -4.04 -6.02 -18.52
N ARG A 64 -4.61 -7.00 -17.82
CA ARG A 64 -5.67 -6.78 -16.83
C ARG A 64 -5.16 -5.92 -15.66
N LEU A 65 -3.97 -6.19 -15.14
CA LEU A 65 -3.38 -5.41 -14.04
C LEU A 65 -3.08 -3.97 -14.47
N GLU A 66 -2.59 -3.76 -15.68
CA GLU A 66 -2.36 -2.43 -16.25
C GLU A 66 -3.66 -1.63 -16.36
N GLU A 67 -4.76 -2.27 -16.79
CA GLU A 67 -6.08 -1.64 -16.86
C GLU A 67 -6.61 -1.25 -15.47
N VAL A 68 -6.46 -2.13 -14.48
CA VAL A 68 -6.82 -1.83 -13.08
C VAL A 68 -6.02 -0.65 -12.55
N MET A 69 -4.69 -0.64 -12.73
CA MET A 69 -3.84 0.48 -12.31
C MET A 69 -4.24 1.80 -12.99
N LYS A 70 -4.54 1.77 -14.28
CA LYS A 70 -4.98 2.96 -15.03
C LYS A 70 -6.30 3.50 -14.49
N ASN A 71 -7.24 2.62 -14.15
CA ASN A 71 -8.53 3.00 -13.57
C ASN A 71 -8.39 3.55 -12.14
N GLU A 72 -7.55 2.94 -11.31
CA GLU A 72 -7.27 3.46 -9.97
C GLU A 72 -6.58 4.82 -10.03
N LYS A 73 -5.57 4.99 -10.89
CA LYS A 73 -4.91 6.28 -11.08
C LYS A 73 -5.90 7.38 -11.47
N LYS A 74 -6.82 7.10 -12.39
CA LYS A 74 -7.86 8.04 -12.80
C LYS A 74 -8.82 8.39 -11.65
N LYS A 75 -9.16 7.43 -10.79
CA LYS A 75 -9.96 7.68 -9.58
C LYS A 75 -9.22 8.59 -8.60
N TYR A 76 -7.96 8.29 -8.29
CA TYR A 76 -7.14 9.12 -7.42
C TYR A 76 -6.98 10.55 -7.94
N GLU A 77 -6.70 10.73 -9.23
CA GLU A 77 -6.61 12.06 -9.86
C GLU A 77 -7.93 12.84 -9.77
N SER A 78 -9.07 12.15 -9.93
CA SER A 78 -10.39 12.78 -9.82
C SER A 78 -10.69 13.22 -8.39
N SER A 79 -10.39 12.37 -7.41
CA SER A 79 -10.55 12.69 -5.99
C SER A 79 -9.62 13.82 -5.54
N LEU A 80 -8.38 13.85 -6.03
CA LEU A 80 -7.44 14.94 -5.74
C LEU A 80 -7.97 16.28 -6.26
N ARG A 81 -8.45 16.33 -7.51
CA ARG A 81 -9.06 17.55 -8.07
C ARG A 81 -10.27 18.03 -7.29
N GLU A 82 -11.11 17.11 -6.82
CA GLU A 82 -12.28 17.47 -6.01
C GLU A 82 -11.85 18.12 -4.68
N VAL A 83 -10.83 17.56 -4.02
CA VAL A 83 -10.25 18.12 -2.80
C VAL A 83 -9.63 19.50 -3.06
N GLU A 84 -8.90 19.67 -4.16
CA GLU A 84 -8.31 20.96 -4.55
C GLU A 84 -9.37 22.04 -4.79
N ILE A 85 -10.44 21.71 -5.54
CA ILE A 85 -11.55 22.63 -5.81
C ILE A 85 -12.27 23.01 -4.50
N ASN A 86 -12.52 22.03 -3.63
CA ASN A 86 -13.16 22.29 -2.34
C ASN A 86 -12.27 23.14 -1.42
N GLY A 87 -10.95 22.88 -1.43
CA GLY A 87 -9.96 23.67 -0.72
C GLY A 87 -9.92 25.12 -1.21
N GLN A 88 -9.94 25.34 -2.53
CA GLN A 88 -10.02 26.68 -3.11
C GLN A 88 -11.29 27.43 -2.71
N LYS A 89 -12.46 26.78 -2.79
CA LYS A 89 -13.73 27.38 -2.36
C LYS A 89 -13.71 27.77 -0.88
N MET A 90 -13.12 26.93 -0.02
CA MET A 90 -13.01 27.23 1.40
C MET A 90 -12.06 28.41 1.64
N LEU A 91 -10.94 28.47 0.92
CA LEU A 91 -10.01 29.59 1.01
C LEU A 91 -10.65 30.90 0.56
N GLU A 92 -11.38 30.91 -0.56
CA GLU A 92 -12.13 32.08 -1.04
C GLU A 92 -13.13 32.57 0.01
N LYS A 93 -13.87 31.65 0.65
CA LYS A 93 -14.80 32.00 1.73
C LYS A 93 -14.08 32.64 2.93
N VAL A 94 -12.98 32.05 3.38
CA VAL A 94 -12.18 32.59 4.50
C VAL A 94 -11.61 33.96 4.17
N VAL A 95 -11.17 34.18 2.94
CA VAL A 95 -10.68 35.50 2.48
C VAL A 95 -11.81 36.53 2.53
N ALA A 96 -12.99 36.21 2.01
CA ALA A 96 -14.16 37.09 2.05
C ALA A 96 -14.59 37.42 3.50
N ASP A 97 -14.62 36.41 4.39
CA ASP A 97 -14.95 36.60 5.81
C ASP A 97 -13.91 37.51 6.50
N ASN A 98 -12.62 37.35 6.18
CA ASN A 98 -11.56 38.19 6.72
C ASN A 98 -11.65 39.65 6.23
N GLU A 99 -12.01 39.88 4.96
CA GLU A 99 -12.29 41.22 4.45
C GLU A 99 -13.48 41.87 5.16
N LYS A 100 -14.55 41.11 5.40
CA LYS A 100 -15.71 41.60 6.18
C LYS A 100 -15.30 42.01 7.59
N ILE A 101 -14.53 41.18 8.30
CA ILE A 101 -14.03 41.49 9.65
C ILE A 101 -13.12 42.73 9.64
N LYS A 102 -12.29 42.92 8.60
CA LYS A 102 -11.48 44.14 8.46
C LYS A 102 -12.33 45.39 8.31
N LEU A 103 -13.40 45.32 7.50
CA LEU A 103 -14.33 46.43 7.31
C LEU A 103 -15.10 46.75 8.60
N GLU A 104 -15.59 45.73 9.32
CA GLU A 104 -16.25 45.90 10.62
C GLU A 104 -15.33 46.53 11.66
N ASN A 105 -14.06 46.09 11.73
CA ASN A 105 -13.07 46.71 12.61
C ASN A 105 -12.78 48.17 12.26
N LEU A 106 -12.75 48.52 10.97
CA LEU A 106 -12.56 49.90 10.54
C LEU A 106 -13.76 50.77 10.93
N LEU A 107 -14.97 50.25 10.76
CA LEU A 107 -16.19 50.92 11.18
C LEU A 107 -16.19 51.15 12.69
N MET A 108 -15.86 50.12 13.48
CA MET A 108 -15.83 50.21 14.94
C MET A 108 -14.77 51.22 15.42
N LYS A 109 -13.58 51.26 14.81
CA LYS A 109 -12.57 52.30 15.08
C LYS A 109 -13.09 53.71 14.78
N THR A 110 -13.81 53.87 13.67
CA THR A 110 -14.39 55.16 13.28
C THR A 110 -15.44 55.61 14.29
N GLN A 111 -16.35 54.71 14.69
CA GLN A 111 -17.37 54.98 15.72
C GLN A 111 -16.72 55.31 17.08
N GLN A 112 -15.67 54.58 17.47
CA GLN A 112 -14.95 54.85 18.71
C GLN A 112 -14.29 56.23 18.69
N ASN A 113 -13.72 56.65 17.56
CA ASN A 113 -13.14 57.99 17.42
C ASN A 113 -14.21 59.08 17.49
N ALA A 114 -15.36 58.88 16.83
CA ALA A 114 -16.50 59.79 16.92
C ALA A 114 -17.00 59.94 18.37
N TYR A 115 -17.14 58.82 19.09
CA TYR A 115 -17.51 58.82 20.51
C TYR A 115 -16.52 59.60 21.37
N LYS A 116 -15.20 59.42 21.15
CA LYS A 116 -14.17 60.19 21.85
C LYS A 116 -14.29 61.69 21.59
N HIS A 117 -14.56 62.10 20.35
CA HIS A 117 -14.78 63.51 20.02
C HIS A 117 -16.02 64.08 20.71
N MET A 118 -17.15 63.38 20.65
CA MET A 118 -18.38 63.81 21.34
C MET A 118 -18.17 63.91 22.86
N LYS A 119 -17.42 62.99 23.46
CA LYS A 119 -17.10 63.03 24.89
C LYS A 119 -16.32 64.30 25.25
N LEU A 120 -15.28 64.63 24.49
CA LEU A 120 -14.50 65.86 24.69
C LEU A 120 -15.36 67.12 24.53
N GLU A 121 -16.26 67.14 23.54
CA GLU A 121 -17.20 68.26 23.35
C GLU A 121 -18.16 68.41 24.54
N MET A 122 -18.69 67.30 25.07
CA MET A 122 -19.52 67.33 26.28
C MET A 122 -18.74 67.82 27.50
N GLU A 123 -17.52 67.34 27.72
CA GLU A 123 -16.65 67.81 28.80
C GLU A 123 -16.42 69.34 28.70
N GLY A 124 -16.11 69.86 27.51
CA GLY A 124 -15.96 71.31 27.29
C GLY A 124 -17.27 72.12 27.38
N LEU A 125 -18.44 71.49 27.22
CA LEU A 125 -19.74 72.12 27.53
C LEU A 125 -20.00 72.15 29.04
N TYR A 126 -19.67 71.07 29.76
CA TYR A 126 -19.77 71.03 31.22
C TYR A 126 -18.90 72.09 31.87
N GLU A 127 -17.65 72.25 31.44
CA GLU A 127 -16.75 73.31 31.94
C GLU A 127 -17.36 74.71 31.75
N ARG A 128 -17.91 75.00 30.56
CA ARG A 128 -18.60 76.27 30.28
C ARG A 128 -19.83 76.48 31.16
N ILE A 129 -20.60 75.44 31.43
CA ILE A 129 -21.75 75.52 32.35
C ILE A 129 -21.28 75.82 33.77
N GLU A 130 -20.20 75.19 34.22
CA GLU A 130 -19.59 75.42 35.53
C GLU A 130 -19.12 76.88 35.69
N GLU A 131 -18.46 77.43 34.66
CA GLU A 131 -18.05 78.83 34.61
C GLU A 131 -19.26 79.78 34.65
N MET A 132 -20.30 79.51 33.86
CA MET A 132 -21.53 80.31 33.87
C MET A 132 -22.22 80.29 35.23
N LYS A 133 -22.23 79.15 35.94
CA LYS A 133 -22.74 79.06 37.32
C LYS A 133 -21.96 79.95 38.27
N LYS A 134 -20.62 79.92 38.25
CA LYS A 134 -19.79 80.80 39.09
C LYS A 134 -20.09 82.28 38.83
N VAL A 135 -20.17 82.68 37.55
CA VAL A 135 -20.51 84.07 37.18
C VAL A 135 -21.91 84.45 37.67
N LEU A 136 -22.88 83.52 37.61
CA LEU A 136 -24.22 83.74 38.11
C LEU A 136 -24.23 83.92 39.64
N ASP A 137 -23.49 83.07 40.37
CA ASP A 137 -23.35 83.17 41.82
C ASP A 137 -22.68 84.48 42.25
N GLU A 138 -21.61 84.90 41.56
CA GLU A 138 -20.97 86.20 41.79
C GLU A 138 -21.92 87.39 41.52
N LYS A 139 -22.73 87.29 40.46
CA LYS A 139 -23.74 88.31 40.15
C LYS A 139 -24.86 88.32 41.19
N ASN A 140 -25.32 87.16 41.64
CA ASN A 140 -26.31 87.02 42.70
C ASN A 140 -25.78 87.56 44.03
N GLU A 141 -24.51 87.33 44.36
CA GLU A 141 -23.89 87.89 45.57
C GLU A 141 -23.74 89.43 45.48
N LYS A 142 -23.43 89.97 44.29
CA LYS A 142 -23.43 91.42 44.04
C LYS A 142 -24.83 92.04 44.14
N ILE A 143 -25.86 91.33 43.67
CA ILE A 143 -27.27 91.73 43.83
C ILE A 143 -27.64 91.69 45.31
N SER A 144 -27.33 90.60 46.02
CA SER A 144 -27.57 90.47 47.47
C SER A 144 -26.85 91.57 48.27
N LYS A 145 -25.63 91.97 47.89
CA LYS A 145 -24.90 93.12 48.48
C LYS A 145 -25.51 94.49 48.12
N LYS A 146 -26.19 94.62 46.98
CA LYS A 146 -26.97 95.82 46.61
C LYS A 146 -28.31 95.89 47.36
N GLU A 147 -29.00 94.76 47.49
CA GLU A 147 -30.22 94.64 48.29
C GLU A 147 -29.93 94.86 49.79
N LEU A 148 -28.73 94.52 50.28
CA LEU A 148 -28.27 94.86 51.63
C LEU A 148 -28.04 96.37 51.83
N LYS A 149 -27.61 97.10 50.78
CA LYS A 149 -27.45 98.56 50.80
C LYS A 149 -28.78 99.31 50.62
N GLU A 150 -29.73 98.74 49.88
CA GLU A 150 -31.11 99.26 49.79
C GLU A 150 -31.92 98.98 51.08
N ARG A 151 -31.54 97.96 51.88
CA ARG A 151 -32.11 97.69 53.21
C ARG A 151 -31.50 98.50 54.37
N GLU A 152 -30.41 99.24 54.17
CA GLU A 152 -29.81 100.13 55.19
C GLU A 152 -30.42 101.54 55.24
N VAL A 153 -31.29 101.92 54.29
CA VAL A 153 -31.84 103.29 54.18
C VAL A 153 -33.31 103.41 54.63
N ALA A 154 -33.93 102.32 55.10
CA ALA A 154 -35.38 102.27 55.39
C ALA A 154 -35.74 102.03 56.87
N VAL A 155 -35.13 102.75 57.81
CA VAL A 155 -35.56 102.81 59.23
C VAL A 155 -35.31 104.22 59.76
N ILE A 156 -36.30 104.79 60.48
CA ILE A 156 -36.47 106.19 60.97
C ILE A 156 -37.53 106.90 60.10
N THR A 157 -38.80 107.06 60.48
CA THR A 157 -39.38 107.23 61.82
C THR A 157 -40.91 107.08 61.76
N SER A 158 -41.48 106.56 62.83
CA SER A 158 -42.91 106.50 63.14
C SER A 158 -43.44 107.83 63.72
N ASP A 159 -44.77 107.98 63.69
CA ASP A 159 -45.61 108.81 64.58
C ASP A 159 -46.20 110.13 64.05
N LYS A 160 -47.08 110.00 63.05
CA LYS A 160 -48.36 110.75 62.95
C LYS A 160 -49.55 109.88 62.46
N VAL A 161 -49.57 108.64 62.99
CA VAL A 161 -50.36 107.47 62.57
C VAL A 161 -51.83 107.49 63.04
N LYS A 162 -52.61 108.58 62.98
CA LYS A 162 -54.05 108.46 63.37
C LYS A 162 -55.11 109.18 62.54
N LYS A 163 -54.75 109.94 61.49
CA LYS A 163 -55.75 110.47 60.52
C LYS A 163 -55.36 110.39 59.04
N GLU A 164 -54.13 109.98 58.71
CA GLU A 164 -53.69 109.64 57.34
C GLU A 164 -53.87 108.15 57.01
N MET A 165 -54.09 107.29 58.02
CA MET A 165 -54.24 105.84 57.87
C MET A 165 -55.37 105.42 56.92
N GLU A 166 -56.46 106.17 56.79
CA GLU A 166 -57.59 105.77 55.92
C GLU A 166 -57.30 105.98 54.41
N ILE A 167 -56.44 106.94 54.05
CA ILE A 167 -55.97 107.13 52.66
C ILE A 167 -54.71 106.30 52.42
N GLU A 168 -53.83 106.17 53.41
CA GLU A 168 -52.62 105.33 53.34
C GLU A 168 -52.96 103.82 53.35
N TYR A 169 -54.07 103.37 53.96
CA TYR A 169 -54.56 102.01 53.80
C TYR A 169 -55.08 101.76 52.38
N ALA A 170 -55.68 102.74 51.72
CA ALA A 170 -56.08 102.60 50.31
C ALA A 170 -54.85 102.51 49.39
N GLU A 171 -53.81 103.32 49.62
CA GLU A 171 -52.54 103.24 48.89
C GLU A 171 -51.72 101.99 49.24
N LYS A 172 -51.67 101.55 50.51
CA LYS A 172 -51.04 100.28 50.91
C LYS A 172 -51.81 99.08 50.40
N ILE A 173 -53.14 99.09 50.39
CA ILE A 173 -53.94 98.05 49.75
C ILE A 173 -53.68 98.07 48.24
N ALA A 174 -53.58 99.24 47.59
CA ALA A 174 -53.22 99.32 46.17
C ALA A 174 -51.81 98.78 45.90
N LYS A 175 -50.82 99.11 46.75
CA LYS A 175 -49.43 98.65 46.64
C LYS A 175 -49.28 97.16 46.94
N ILE A 176 -49.96 96.65 47.98
CA ILE A 176 -50.06 95.21 48.26
C ILE A 176 -50.76 94.51 47.10
N LYS A 177 -51.79 95.10 46.51
CA LYS A 177 -52.50 94.50 45.37
C LYS A 177 -51.62 94.50 44.11
N GLU A 178 -50.79 95.50 43.92
CA GLU A 178 -49.80 95.58 42.84
C GLU A 178 -48.64 94.59 43.06
N GLU A 179 -48.11 94.50 44.28
CA GLU A 179 -47.10 93.50 44.69
C GLU A 179 -47.65 92.08 44.56
N LEU A 180 -48.89 91.83 44.99
CA LEU A 180 -49.57 90.54 44.83
C LEU A 180 -49.86 90.25 43.35
N GLN A 181 -50.12 91.26 42.53
CA GLN A 181 -50.29 91.10 41.09
C GLN A 181 -48.97 90.77 40.40
N VAL A 182 -47.87 91.41 40.78
CA VAL A 182 -46.51 91.10 40.29
C VAL A 182 -46.08 89.71 40.76
N GLN A 183 -46.33 89.35 42.02
CA GLN A 183 -46.04 88.03 42.56
C GLN A 183 -46.86 86.95 41.86
N ASN A 184 -48.17 87.14 41.70
CA ASN A 184 -49.02 86.20 40.95
C ASN A 184 -48.57 86.08 39.49
N MET A 185 -48.12 87.17 38.86
CA MET A 185 -47.59 87.12 37.50
C MET A 185 -46.25 86.34 37.44
N ALA A 186 -45.37 86.55 38.42
CA ALA A 186 -44.10 85.83 38.53
C ALA A 186 -44.32 84.33 38.79
N GLU A 187 -45.24 83.97 39.69
CA GLU A 187 -45.64 82.58 39.98
C GLU A 187 -46.32 81.93 38.78
N LEU A 188 -47.18 82.66 38.06
CA LEU A 188 -47.81 82.18 36.83
C LEU A 188 -46.77 81.96 35.72
N CYS A 189 -45.82 82.88 35.55
CA CYS A 189 -44.71 82.73 34.60
C CYS A 189 -43.83 81.53 34.96
N ALA A 190 -43.46 81.36 36.24
CA ALA A 190 -42.66 80.23 36.72
C ALA A 190 -43.40 78.89 36.56
N SER A 191 -44.70 78.86 36.88
CA SER A 191 -45.57 77.69 36.70
C SER A 191 -45.71 77.32 35.23
N ASN A 192 -45.92 78.30 34.34
CA ASN A 192 -45.97 78.08 32.90
C ASN A 192 -44.63 77.56 32.33
N GLU A 193 -43.50 78.09 32.80
CA GLU A 193 -42.18 77.63 32.40
C GLU A 193 -41.89 76.20 32.89
N MET A 194 -42.26 75.87 34.13
CA MET A 194 -42.18 74.51 34.67
C MET A 194 -43.10 73.54 33.89
N GLY A 195 -44.32 73.97 33.56
CA GLY A 195 -45.24 73.21 32.73
C GLY A 195 -44.70 72.92 31.34
N ARG A 196 -43.99 73.86 30.72
CA ARG A 196 -43.27 73.64 29.44
C ARG A 196 -42.16 72.61 29.59
N LYS A 197 -41.29 72.75 30.59
CA LYS A 197 -40.19 71.80 30.85
C LYS A 197 -40.70 70.38 31.09
N LEU A 198 -41.73 70.21 31.91
CA LEU A 198 -42.34 68.90 32.15
C LEU A 198 -42.97 68.32 30.88
N LYS A 199 -43.58 69.15 30.03
CA LYS A 199 -44.13 68.71 28.74
C LYS A 199 -43.04 68.21 27.78
N ASP A 200 -41.91 68.91 27.73
CA ASP A 200 -40.76 68.50 26.92
C ASP A 200 -40.11 67.22 27.46
N GLU A 201 -40.01 67.08 28.79
CA GLU A 201 -39.50 65.86 29.43
C GLU A 201 -40.41 64.66 29.16
N ILE A 202 -41.73 64.82 29.26
CA ILE A 202 -42.71 63.80 28.89
C ILE A 202 -42.54 63.40 27.42
N LYS A 203 -42.35 64.37 26.53
CA LYS A 203 -42.14 64.10 25.09
C LYS A 203 -40.85 63.31 24.85
N ASN A 204 -39.76 63.69 25.50
CA ASN A 204 -38.48 62.99 25.41
C ASN A 204 -38.57 61.56 25.96
N LYS A 205 -39.21 61.38 27.12
CA LYS A 205 -39.43 60.06 27.70
C LYS A 205 -40.31 59.17 26.82
N LYS A 206 -41.28 59.75 26.11
CA LYS A 206 -42.12 59.01 25.17
C LYS A 206 -41.30 58.49 23.97
N LEU A 207 -40.42 59.33 23.42
CA LEU A 207 -39.50 58.91 22.36
C LEU A 207 -38.55 57.81 22.83
N GLU A 208 -38.01 57.92 24.06
CA GLU A 208 -37.15 56.89 24.65
C GLU A 208 -37.90 55.54 24.81
N ILE A 209 -39.16 55.58 25.25
CA ILE A 209 -40.00 54.38 25.34
C ILE A 209 -40.24 53.75 23.97
N ASP A 210 -40.47 54.56 22.94
CA ASP A 210 -40.74 54.04 21.58
C ASP A 210 -39.48 53.37 21.00
N VAL A 211 -38.29 53.97 21.19
CA VAL A 211 -37.01 53.35 20.80
C VAL A 211 -36.79 52.02 21.54
N LEU A 212 -37.00 52.00 22.86
CA LEU A 212 -36.83 50.77 23.64
C LEU A 212 -37.82 49.67 23.24
N LYS A 213 -39.03 50.02 22.81
CA LYS A 213 -39.99 49.04 22.28
C LYS A 213 -39.53 48.44 20.96
N ASP A 214 -38.98 49.25 20.08
CA ASP A 214 -38.42 48.77 18.80
C ASP A 214 -37.22 47.84 19.05
N ASP A 215 -36.33 48.20 19.99
CA ASP A 215 -35.21 47.35 20.39
C ASP A 215 -35.67 46.00 20.97
N VAL A 216 -36.68 46.02 21.85
CA VAL A 216 -37.27 44.78 22.40
C VAL A 216 -37.85 43.91 21.29
N LYS A 217 -38.53 44.50 20.30
CA LYS A 217 -39.09 43.75 19.17
C LYS A 217 -37.98 43.12 18.31
N ASN A 218 -36.95 43.88 17.98
CA ASN A 218 -35.79 43.38 17.21
C ASN A 218 -35.08 42.23 17.94
N LEU A 219 -34.93 42.33 19.27
CA LEU A 219 -34.36 41.27 20.09
C LEU A 219 -35.23 40.00 20.10
N HIS A 220 -36.56 40.14 20.14
CA HIS A 220 -37.47 38.98 20.06
C HIS A 220 -37.36 38.28 18.70
N GLU A 221 -37.37 39.03 17.60
CA GLU A 221 -37.18 38.46 16.25
C GLU A 221 -35.84 37.71 16.16
N ARG A 222 -34.78 38.28 16.74
CA ARG A 222 -33.47 37.62 16.78
C ARG A 222 -33.46 36.34 17.62
N ILE A 223 -34.20 36.30 18.73
CA ILE A 223 -34.34 35.10 19.55
C ILE A 223 -35.05 34.00 18.77
N GLU A 224 -36.15 34.30 18.08
CA GLU A 224 -36.87 33.31 17.26
C GLU A 224 -35.99 32.74 16.14
N GLU A 225 -35.18 33.57 15.47
CA GLU A 225 -34.21 33.10 14.46
C GLU A 225 -33.17 32.13 15.06
N LEU A 226 -32.66 32.46 16.24
CA LEU A 226 -31.67 31.63 16.94
C LEU A 226 -32.28 30.31 17.41
N GLU A 227 -33.51 30.32 17.93
CA GLU A 227 -34.25 29.12 18.31
C GLU A 227 -34.46 28.18 17.12
N GLY A 228 -34.89 28.72 15.97
CA GLY A 228 -35.01 27.94 14.74
C GLY A 228 -33.68 27.35 14.26
N THR A 229 -32.59 28.10 14.41
CA THR A 229 -31.24 27.62 14.08
C THR A 229 -30.79 26.50 15.02
N ILE A 230 -31.06 26.64 16.33
CA ILE A 230 -30.77 25.60 17.33
C ILE A 230 -31.54 24.32 17.00
N GLU A 231 -32.85 24.40 16.74
CA GLU A 231 -33.67 23.24 16.42
C GLU A 231 -33.15 22.49 15.18
N ASN A 232 -32.70 23.22 14.15
CA ASN A 232 -32.09 22.63 12.97
C ASN A 232 -30.79 21.89 13.30
N TYR A 233 -29.91 22.49 14.11
CA TYR A 233 -28.68 21.82 14.54
C TYR A 233 -28.95 20.58 15.40
N GLU A 234 -29.99 20.58 16.23
CA GLU A 234 -30.36 19.39 17.00
C GLU A 234 -30.84 18.24 16.10
N LYS A 235 -31.64 18.55 15.07
CA LYS A 235 -32.07 17.58 14.06
C LYS A 235 -30.88 17.00 13.29
N GLU A 236 -29.92 17.83 12.90
CA GLU A 236 -28.70 17.37 12.22
C GLU A 236 -27.82 16.52 13.13
N ARG A 237 -27.63 16.93 14.39
CA ARG A 237 -26.89 16.17 15.40
C ARG A 237 -27.46 14.77 15.58
N GLU A 238 -28.79 14.65 15.66
CA GLU A 238 -29.46 13.36 15.81
C GLU A 238 -29.33 12.48 14.55
N LYS A 239 -29.43 13.07 13.35
CA LYS A 239 -29.16 12.33 12.09
C LYS A 239 -27.74 11.78 12.05
N MET A 240 -26.75 12.60 12.40
CA MET A 240 -25.33 12.21 12.41
C MET A 240 -25.06 11.11 13.44
N LYS A 241 -25.66 11.19 14.63
CA LYS A 241 -25.55 10.15 15.67
C LYS A 241 -26.12 8.81 15.20
N ASN A 242 -27.27 8.83 14.52
CA ASN A 242 -27.87 7.62 13.97
C ASN A 242 -27.04 7.01 12.83
N GLN A 243 -26.47 7.84 11.95
CA GLN A 243 -25.55 7.38 10.92
C GLN A 243 -24.29 6.75 11.52
N LEU A 244 -23.67 7.39 12.51
CA LEU A 244 -22.48 6.88 13.18
C LEU A 244 -22.76 5.52 13.83
N THR A 245 -23.90 5.36 14.49
CA THR A 245 -24.33 4.09 15.09
C THR A 245 -24.49 3.00 14.04
N ARG A 246 -25.14 3.31 12.90
CA ARG A 246 -25.32 2.35 11.80
C ARG A 246 -24.00 1.92 11.17
N VAL A 247 -23.11 2.88 10.93
CA VAL A 247 -21.76 2.61 10.39
C VAL A 247 -20.94 1.77 11.37
N GLY A 248 -21.00 2.09 12.66
CA GLY A 248 -20.33 1.33 13.72
C GLY A 248 -20.79 -0.14 13.75
N LEU A 249 -22.11 -0.38 13.76
CA LEU A 249 -22.67 -1.74 13.75
C LEU A 249 -22.31 -2.52 12.48
N HIS A 250 -22.32 -1.88 11.31
CA HIS A 250 -21.94 -2.52 10.06
C HIS A 250 -20.46 -2.90 10.06
N THR A 251 -19.61 -1.96 10.47
CA THR A 251 -18.15 -2.16 10.56
C THR A 251 -17.80 -3.28 11.53
N GLU A 252 -18.43 -3.32 12.71
CA GLU A 252 -18.17 -4.37 13.69
C GLU A 252 -18.58 -5.76 13.17
N LYS A 253 -19.72 -5.86 12.48
CA LYS A 253 -20.15 -7.11 11.84
C LYS A 253 -19.17 -7.56 10.76
N SER A 254 -18.78 -6.66 9.86
CA SER A 254 -17.81 -6.98 8.80
C SER A 254 -16.46 -7.40 9.37
N ILE A 255 -15.96 -6.73 10.42
CA ILE A 255 -14.72 -7.13 11.09
C ILE A 255 -14.83 -8.55 11.67
N LYS A 256 -15.96 -8.90 12.31
CA LYS A 256 -16.17 -10.26 12.84
C LYS A 256 -16.20 -11.31 11.73
N GLU A 257 -16.87 -11.01 10.61
CA GLU A 257 -16.93 -11.89 9.44
C GLU A 257 -15.54 -12.10 8.81
N TYR A 258 -14.78 -11.02 8.58
CA TYR A 258 -13.42 -11.12 8.05
C TYR A 258 -12.48 -11.90 8.96
N LYS A 259 -12.54 -11.67 10.28
CA LYS A 259 -11.74 -12.46 11.24
C LYS A 259 -12.04 -13.95 11.13
N LYS A 260 -13.34 -14.31 11.09
CA LYS A 260 -13.75 -15.71 10.94
C LYS A 260 -13.25 -16.32 9.62
N MET A 261 -13.38 -15.60 8.50
CA MET A 261 -12.88 -16.07 7.21
C MET A 261 -11.36 -16.28 7.20
N ILE A 262 -10.60 -15.40 7.85
CA ILE A 262 -9.14 -15.54 7.98
C ILE A 262 -8.81 -16.79 8.81
N GLU A 263 -9.43 -16.96 9.98
CA GLU A 263 -9.22 -18.14 10.83
C GLU A 263 -9.54 -19.45 10.10
N ASP A 264 -10.66 -19.49 9.36
CA ASP A 264 -11.06 -20.68 8.59
C ASP A 264 -10.07 -20.95 7.43
N SER A 265 -9.58 -19.90 6.76
CA SER A 265 -8.56 -20.00 5.71
C SER A 265 -7.23 -20.53 6.26
N GLU A 266 -6.78 -20.01 7.42
CA GLU A 266 -5.55 -20.45 8.08
C GLU A 266 -5.64 -21.91 8.54
N LYS A 267 -6.76 -22.31 9.14
CA LYS A 267 -7.01 -23.72 9.51
C LYS A 267 -6.98 -24.65 8.30
N SER A 268 -7.56 -24.22 7.18
CA SER A 268 -7.54 -24.99 5.94
C SER A 268 -6.12 -25.14 5.38
N LYS A 269 -5.37 -24.03 5.29
CA LYS A 269 -3.96 -24.01 4.85
C LYS A 269 -3.07 -24.88 5.74
N ALA A 270 -3.24 -24.82 7.06
CA ALA A 270 -2.47 -25.63 8.00
C ALA A 270 -2.71 -27.14 7.77
N LYS A 271 -3.96 -27.55 7.55
CA LYS A 271 -4.29 -28.96 7.21
C LYS A 271 -3.67 -29.39 5.89
N GLU A 272 -3.67 -28.52 4.89
CA GLU A 272 -3.07 -28.80 3.58
C GLU A 272 -1.54 -28.92 3.66
N ILE A 273 -0.89 -28.02 4.41
CA ILE A 273 0.56 -28.10 4.68
C ILE A 273 0.89 -29.43 5.36
N GLN A 274 0.14 -29.80 6.40
CA GLN A 274 0.36 -31.06 7.11
C GLN A 274 0.22 -32.29 6.19
N LYS A 275 -0.73 -32.28 5.23
CA LYS A 275 -0.86 -33.34 4.23
C LYS A 275 0.35 -33.39 3.29
N ARG A 276 0.79 -32.24 2.79
CA ARG A 276 1.96 -32.14 1.89
C ARG A 276 3.24 -32.58 2.58
N GLU A 277 3.43 -32.25 3.86
CA GLU A 277 4.58 -32.69 4.66
C GLU A 277 4.65 -34.21 4.76
N LYS A 278 3.50 -34.89 4.96
CA LYS A 278 3.43 -36.36 4.97
C LYS A 278 3.85 -36.96 3.62
N ILE A 279 3.31 -36.42 2.52
CA ILE A 279 3.65 -36.86 1.16
C ILE A 279 5.16 -36.66 0.89
N ILE A 280 5.72 -35.52 1.27
CA ILE A 280 7.16 -35.25 1.12
C ILE A 280 8.00 -36.26 1.92
N ALA A 281 7.57 -36.62 3.13
CA ALA A 281 8.25 -37.61 3.95
C ALA A 281 8.24 -39.00 3.30
N GLU A 282 7.09 -39.41 2.73
CA GLU A 282 6.94 -40.66 1.98
C GLU A 282 7.83 -40.70 0.74
N LEU A 283 7.80 -39.65 -0.09
CA LEU A 283 8.64 -39.54 -1.29
C LEU A 283 10.14 -39.54 -0.96
N LYS A 284 10.55 -38.89 0.13
CA LYS A 284 11.95 -38.94 0.59
C LYS A 284 12.36 -40.35 0.97
N LYS A 285 11.47 -41.12 1.62
CA LYS A 285 11.73 -42.51 1.99
C LYS A 285 11.84 -43.39 0.75
N GLU A 286 10.92 -43.25 -0.20
CA GLU A 286 10.91 -43.99 -1.46
C GLU A 286 12.17 -43.72 -2.29
N ASN A 287 12.54 -42.45 -2.50
CA ASN A 287 13.76 -42.07 -3.19
C ASN A 287 15.02 -42.65 -2.51
N GLY A 288 15.04 -42.69 -1.17
CA GLY A 288 16.10 -43.33 -0.40
C GLY A 288 16.17 -44.87 -0.58
N ASN A 289 15.06 -45.53 -0.89
CA ASN A 289 15.03 -46.95 -1.23
C ASN A 289 15.53 -47.18 -2.66
N THR A 290 15.01 -46.41 -3.63
CA THR A 290 15.42 -46.51 -5.04
C THR A 290 16.91 -46.26 -5.22
N LYS A 291 17.50 -45.29 -4.52
CA LYS A 291 18.97 -45.08 -4.52
C LYS A 291 19.75 -46.29 -4.03
N ARG A 292 19.26 -46.99 -3.00
CA ARG A 292 19.90 -48.20 -2.47
C ARG A 292 19.78 -49.37 -3.45
N GLU A 293 18.64 -49.52 -4.11
CA GLU A 293 18.45 -50.52 -5.18
C GLU A 293 19.34 -50.25 -6.38
N LEU A 294 19.40 -48.99 -6.84
CA LEU A 294 20.28 -48.56 -7.92
C LEU A 294 21.75 -48.88 -7.62
N HIS A 295 22.20 -48.64 -6.38
CA HIS A 295 23.56 -48.99 -5.98
C HIS A 295 23.79 -50.51 -6.01
N LYS A 296 22.82 -51.32 -5.57
CA LYS A 296 22.94 -52.78 -5.61
C LYS A 296 23.05 -53.30 -7.05
N GLU A 297 22.19 -52.82 -7.94
CA GLU A 297 22.22 -53.22 -9.35
C GLU A 297 23.48 -52.72 -10.06
N SER A 298 23.92 -51.49 -9.77
CA SER A 298 25.19 -50.98 -10.30
C SER A 298 26.39 -51.84 -9.88
N LYS A 299 26.38 -52.33 -8.63
CA LYS A 299 27.43 -53.23 -8.14
C LYS A 299 27.41 -54.58 -8.86
N LYS A 300 26.23 -55.19 -9.00
CA LYS A 300 26.07 -56.46 -9.75
C LYS A 300 26.51 -56.31 -11.21
N LEU A 301 26.16 -55.19 -11.85
CA LEU A 301 26.58 -54.89 -13.22
C LEU A 301 28.10 -54.82 -13.32
N ALA A 302 28.77 -54.16 -12.37
CA ALA A 302 30.23 -54.10 -12.34
C ALA A 302 30.87 -55.49 -12.13
N GLU A 303 30.34 -56.29 -11.20
CA GLU A 303 30.78 -57.67 -10.96
C GLU A 303 30.63 -58.53 -12.24
N MET A 304 29.50 -58.43 -12.94
CA MET A 304 29.24 -59.15 -14.19
C MET A 304 30.15 -58.68 -15.35
N MET A 305 30.41 -57.38 -15.46
CA MET A 305 31.36 -56.85 -16.43
C MET A 305 32.78 -57.39 -16.20
N GLU A 306 33.19 -57.54 -14.94
CA GLU A 306 34.49 -58.12 -14.59
C GLU A 306 34.59 -59.60 -15.00
N GLU A 307 33.52 -60.39 -14.77
CA GLU A 307 33.45 -61.79 -15.22
C GLU A 307 33.53 -61.91 -16.74
N VAL A 308 32.79 -61.07 -17.49
CA VAL A 308 32.83 -61.07 -18.96
C VAL A 308 34.24 -60.75 -19.48
N VAL A 309 34.95 -59.80 -18.85
CA VAL A 309 36.34 -59.48 -19.23
C VAL A 309 37.28 -60.65 -18.94
N LYS A 310 37.13 -61.32 -17.78
CA LYS A 310 37.91 -62.51 -17.43
C LYS A 310 37.68 -63.64 -18.44
N GLU A 311 36.43 -63.95 -18.74
CA GLU A 311 36.07 -64.98 -19.71
C GLU A 311 36.61 -64.67 -21.11
N LYS A 312 36.48 -63.41 -21.56
CA LYS A 312 37.05 -62.98 -22.85
C LYS A 312 38.57 -63.17 -22.88
N THR A 313 39.26 -62.82 -21.81
CA THR A 313 40.72 -62.98 -21.70
C THR A 313 41.12 -64.45 -21.73
N ILE A 314 40.42 -65.31 -20.99
CA ILE A 314 40.66 -66.77 -21.00
C ILE A 314 40.44 -67.32 -22.41
N ARG A 315 39.34 -66.95 -23.07
CA ARG A 315 39.02 -67.43 -24.42
C ARG A 315 40.06 -66.98 -25.45
N GLU A 316 40.55 -65.74 -25.37
CA GLU A 316 41.65 -65.24 -26.20
C GLU A 316 42.94 -66.06 -25.98
N GLN A 317 43.31 -66.35 -24.74
CA GLN A 317 44.46 -67.19 -24.42
C GLN A 317 44.29 -68.62 -24.96
N THR A 318 43.11 -69.21 -24.81
CA THR A 318 42.80 -70.55 -25.34
C THR A 318 42.88 -70.59 -26.86
N VAL A 319 42.35 -69.58 -27.55
CA VAL A 319 42.43 -69.46 -29.01
C VAL A 319 43.88 -69.36 -29.49
N GLU A 320 44.72 -68.54 -28.84
CA GLU A 320 46.13 -68.41 -29.20
C GLU A 320 46.93 -69.70 -28.91
N ALA A 321 46.60 -70.41 -27.83
CA ALA A 321 47.16 -71.72 -27.53
C ALA A 321 46.81 -72.77 -28.61
N HIS A 322 45.54 -72.84 -29.03
CA HIS A 322 45.12 -73.70 -30.14
C HIS A 322 45.79 -73.33 -31.47
N LYS A 323 45.93 -72.04 -31.76
CA LYS A 323 46.61 -71.55 -32.97
C LYS A 323 48.08 -71.99 -32.98
N THR A 324 48.77 -71.87 -31.84
CA THR A 324 50.16 -72.34 -31.67
C THR A 324 50.26 -73.86 -31.85
N GLN A 325 49.37 -74.62 -31.22
CA GLN A 325 49.31 -76.07 -31.35
C GLN A 325 49.08 -76.51 -32.81
N ASN A 326 48.12 -75.88 -33.50
CA ASN A 326 47.82 -76.16 -34.90
C ASN A 326 49.01 -75.85 -35.82
N GLN A 327 49.76 -74.78 -35.55
CA GLN A 327 50.98 -74.48 -36.30
C GLN A 327 52.05 -75.55 -36.11
N MET A 328 52.28 -76.01 -34.89
CA MET A 328 53.26 -77.08 -34.61
C MET A 328 52.85 -78.44 -35.20
N LEU A 329 51.55 -78.76 -35.19
CA LEU A 329 51.02 -79.94 -35.89
C LEU A 329 51.22 -79.84 -37.41
N LYS A 330 51.06 -78.65 -37.98
CA LYS A 330 51.32 -78.39 -39.40
C LYS A 330 52.80 -78.55 -39.73
N ASP A 331 53.70 -78.09 -38.86
CA ASP A 331 55.15 -78.27 -39.02
C ASP A 331 55.54 -79.74 -38.94
N LEU A 332 54.96 -80.50 -37.99
CA LEU A 332 55.13 -81.96 -37.88
C LEU A 332 54.65 -82.67 -39.16
N LYS A 333 53.45 -82.34 -39.65
CA LYS A 333 52.90 -82.90 -40.89
C LYS A 333 53.79 -82.60 -42.09
N THR A 334 54.30 -81.36 -42.18
CA THR A 334 55.20 -80.94 -43.25
C THR A 334 56.51 -81.72 -43.20
N PHE A 335 57.09 -81.88 -42.00
CA PHE A 335 58.29 -82.70 -41.79
C PHE A 335 58.08 -84.15 -42.23
N LEU A 336 56.96 -84.78 -41.83
CA LEU A 336 56.63 -86.16 -42.21
C LEU A 336 56.49 -86.30 -43.73
N ASN A 337 55.75 -85.39 -44.38
CA ASN A 337 55.58 -85.41 -45.83
C ASN A 337 56.90 -85.20 -46.59
N LEU A 338 57.78 -84.32 -46.11
CA LEU A 338 59.11 -84.10 -46.71
C LEU A 338 60.05 -85.28 -46.49
N THR A 339 59.98 -85.94 -45.33
CA THR A 339 60.89 -87.04 -44.96
C THR A 339 60.48 -88.38 -45.58
N LEU A 340 59.18 -88.63 -45.69
CA LEU A 340 58.63 -89.90 -46.19
C LEU A 340 58.14 -89.83 -47.64
N GLY A 341 58.00 -88.63 -48.21
CA GLY A 341 57.41 -88.40 -49.53
C GLY A 341 55.93 -88.80 -49.62
N ASP A 342 55.28 -88.52 -50.75
CA ASP A 342 53.97 -89.10 -51.11
C ASP A 342 54.12 -90.55 -51.63
N THR A 343 55.20 -91.23 -51.27
CA THR A 343 55.57 -92.54 -51.79
C THR A 343 54.98 -93.65 -50.92
N THR A 344 54.15 -94.51 -51.51
CA THR A 344 53.73 -95.80 -50.91
C THR A 344 54.81 -96.88 -51.02
N ASP A 345 56.02 -96.50 -51.42
CA ASP A 345 57.13 -97.42 -51.67
C ASP A 345 57.86 -97.78 -50.37
N GLN A 346 57.55 -98.97 -49.85
CA GLN A 346 58.11 -99.49 -48.60
C GLN A 346 59.63 -99.69 -48.67
N GLU A 347 60.21 -99.88 -49.86
CA GLU A 347 61.64 -100.13 -50.01
C GLU A 347 62.43 -98.81 -49.82
N TYR A 348 61.96 -97.72 -50.42
CA TYR A 348 62.49 -96.36 -50.24
C TYR A 348 62.41 -95.88 -48.77
N ILE A 349 61.27 -96.11 -48.12
CA ILE A 349 61.08 -95.80 -46.70
C ILE A 349 62.10 -96.56 -45.85
N ASN A 350 62.29 -97.86 -46.10
CA ASN A 350 63.26 -98.67 -45.37
C ASN A 350 64.71 -98.19 -45.57
N THR A 351 65.10 -97.77 -46.78
CA THR A 351 66.43 -97.20 -47.05
C THR A 351 66.68 -95.92 -46.25
N ILE A 352 65.74 -94.97 -46.26
CA ILE A 352 65.86 -93.72 -45.48
C ILE A 352 65.98 -94.00 -43.98
N PHE A 353 65.16 -94.91 -43.46
CA PHE A 353 65.20 -95.30 -42.05
C PHE A 353 66.46 -96.09 -41.69
N CYS A 354 67.10 -96.80 -42.63
CA CYS A 354 68.39 -97.45 -42.39
C CYS A 354 69.55 -96.44 -42.33
N GLU A 355 69.54 -95.40 -43.15
CA GLU A 355 70.65 -94.43 -43.26
C GLU A 355 70.61 -93.34 -42.18
N ASN A 356 69.43 -92.81 -41.84
CA ASN A 356 69.30 -91.61 -41.00
C ASN A 356 68.36 -91.78 -39.79
N ARG A 357 68.15 -93.03 -39.34
CA ARG A 357 67.22 -93.40 -38.26
C ARG A 357 67.26 -92.44 -37.07
N ILE A 358 68.45 -92.26 -36.49
CA ILE A 358 68.63 -91.54 -35.23
C ILE A 358 68.24 -90.06 -35.39
N ALA A 359 68.61 -89.42 -36.50
CA ALA A 359 68.31 -88.02 -36.77
C ALA A 359 66.81 -87.79 -36.99
N ILE A 360 66.13 -88.69 -37.72
CA ILE A 360 64.70 -88.62 -37.96
C ILE A 360 63.92 -88.81 -36.66
N PHE A 361 64.26 -89.82 -35.86
CA PHE A 361 63.61 -90.06 -34.56
C PHE A 361 63.88 -88.93 -33.56
N ALA A 362 65.09 -88.37 -33.52
CA ALA A 362 65.40 -87.21 -32.66
C ALA A 362 64.58 -85.98 -33.07
N LYS A 363 64.43 -85.73 -34.37
CA LYS A 363 63.63 -84.61 -34.88
C LYS A 363 62.13 -84.80 -34.65
N LEU A 364 61.62 -86.02 -34.81
CA LEU A 364 60.24 -86.37 -34.46
C LEU A 364 59.96 -86.21 -32.98
N ALA A 365 60.85 -86.72 -32.12
CA ALA A 365 60.71 -86.57 -30.67
C ALA A 365 60.66 -85.09 -30.26
N LEU A 366 61.53 -84.24 -30.83
CA LEU A 366 61.51 -82.79 -30.58
C LEU A 366 60.22 -82.12 -31.08
N LEU A 367 59.76 -82.46 -32.28
CA LEU A 367 58.53 -81.87 -32.85
C LEU A 367 57.30 -82.28 -32.04
N VAL A 368 57.21 -83.54 -31.60
CA VAL A 368 56.09 -84.05 -30.81
C VAL A 368 56.11 -83.49 -29.39
N GLN A 369 57.28 -83.42 -28.75
CA GLN A 369 57.43 -82.89 -27.40
C GLN A 369 57.07 -81.41 -27.30
N ASN A 370 57.27 -80.65 -28.39
CA ASN A 370 56.97 -79.22 -28.41
C ASN A 370 55.48 -78.90 -28.64
N ILE A 371 54.66 -79.85 -29.08
CA ILE A 371 53.21 -79.62 -29.27
C ILE A 371 52.56 -79.48 -27.88
N PRO A 372 51.95 -78.32 -27.57
CA PRO A 372 51.29 -78.11 -26.29
C PRO A 372 50.18 -79.15 -26.08
N GLN A 373 50.15 -79.77 -24.91
CA GLN A 373 49.02 -80.57 -24.47
C GLN A 373 47.97 -79.60 -23.90
N LEU A 374 46.82 -79.54 -24.55
CA LEU A 374 45.72 -78.72 -24.07
C LEU A 374 44.92 -79.53 -23.06
N ASP A 375 45.02 -79.15 -21.79
CA ASP A 375 44.17 -79.69 -20.75
C ASP A 375 42.76 -79.14 -20.95
N PHE A 376 41.81 -80.01 -21.31
CA PHE A 376 40.40 -79.71 -21.15
C PHE A 376 40.08 -79.81 -19.65
N LYS A 377 39.99 -78.67 -18.98
CA LYS A 377 39.42 -78.59 -17.64
C LYS A 377 37.92 -78.40 -17.69
#